data_AF-A0A3N4L715-F1
#
_entry.id   AF-A0A3N4L715-F1
#
_cell.length_a   1.000
_cell.length_b   1.000
_cell.length_c   1.000
_cell.angle_alpha   90.00
_cell.angle_beta   90.00
_cell.angle_gamma   90.00
#
_symmetry.space_group_name_H-M   'P 1'
#
loop_
_entity.id
_entity.type
_entity.pdbx_description
1 polymer ?
#
loop_
_entity_poly.entity_id
_entity_poly.type
_entity_poly.pdbx_seq_one_letter_code
_entity_poly.pdbx_strand_id
1 'polypeptide(L)'
;IAHSLLTAVIGHASLYFDTKILHCDLSPNNIISYLHAMQISLTGFPVCQPGTQVYGSLIDLDYAVDTTSSGSCGATDRTGTYPFIAINILRGREPHRYRHDIESLLYVLLW
;
A
#
# COMPACT_ATOMS: atom_id res chain seq x y z
N ILE A 1 -5.10 3.54 -15.39
CA ILE A 1 -5.90 3.20 -14.20
C ILE A 1 -5.72 1.73 -13.82
N ALA A 2 -6.18 0.75 -14.61
CA ALA A 2 -6.00 -0.67 -14.26
C ALA A 2 -4.52 -1.09 -14.07
N HIS A 3 -3.61 -0.66 -14.96
CA HIS A 3 -2.19 -0.98 -14.83
C HIS A 3 -1.51 -0.32 -13.62
N SER A 4 -1.91 0.91 -13.27
CA SER A 4 -1.37 1.60 -12.10
C SER A 4 -1.90 1.02 -10.80
N LEU A 5 -3.15 0.54 -10.77
CA LEU A 5 -3.68 -0.19 -9.62
C LEU A 5 -2.99 -1.56 -9.45
N LEU A 6 -2.73 -2.30 -10.53
CA LEU A 6 -1.92 -3.52 -10.45
C LEU A 6 -0.52 -3.20 -9.88
N THR A 7 0.07 -2.10 -10.33
CA THR A 7 1.35 -1.63 -9.81
C THR A 7 1.27 -1.28 -8.32
N ALA A 8 0.16 -0.68 -7.87
CA ALA A 8 -0.09 -0.42 -6.45
C ALA A 8 -0.16 -1.71 -5.64
N VAL A 9 -0.83 -2.75 -6.14
CA VAL A 9 -0.88 -4.08 -5.49
C VAL A 9 0.52 -4.69 -5.38
N ILE A 10 1.31 -4.62 -6.45
CA ILE A 10 2.70 -5.11 -6.46
C ILE A 10 3.56 -4.33 -5.45
N GLY A 11 3.47 -3.00 -5.47
CA GLY A 11 4.19 -2.13 -4.54
C GLY A 11 3.82 -2.41 -3.08
N HIS A 12 2.53 -2.60 -2.79
CA HIS A 12 2.03 -2.94 -1.46
C HIS A 12 2.54 -4.31 -1.00
N ALA A 13 2.49 -5.31 -1.88
CA ALA A 13 3.02 -6.63 -1.60
C ALA A 13 4.54 -6.56 -1.30
N SER A 14 5.30 -5.76 -2.04
CA SER A 14 6.74 -5.57 -1.77
C SER A 14 6.97 -4.89 -0.43
N LEU A 15 6.26 -3.80 -0.10
CA LEU A 15 6.33 -3.15 1.22
C LEU A 15 6.07 -4.15 2.37
N TYR A 16 5.03 -4.96 2.25
CA TYR A 16 4.68 -5.85 3.35
C TYR A 16 5.58 -7.09 3.43
N PHE A 17 5.77 -7.80 2.32
CA PHE A 17 6.49 -9.07 2.36
C PHE A 17 8.00 -8.89 2.49
N ASP A 18 8.56 -7.88 1.84
CA ASP A 18 9.99 -7.67 1.78
C ASP A 18 10.51 -6.82 2.95
N THR A 19 9.76 -5.80 3.35
CA THR A 19 10.23 -4.82 4.36
C THR A 19 9.39 -4.78 5.64
N LYS A 20 8.29 -5.54 5.71
CA LYS A 20 7.39 -5.60 6.89
C LYS A 20 6.69 -4.28 7.21
N ILE A 21 6.49 -3.45 6.19
CA ILE A 21 5.82 -2.16 6.29
C ILE A 21 4.35 -2.27 5.83
N LEU A 22 3.43 -1.71 6.61
CA LEU A 22 2.05 -1.41 6.20
C LEU A 22 1.96 0.02 5.68
N HIS A 23 1.11 0.28 4.70
CA HIS A 23 0.98 1.62 4.12
C HIS A 23 0.01 2.50 4.93
N CYS A 24 -1.12 1.95 5.35
CA CYS A 24 -2.13 2.61 6.20
C CYS A 24 -2.88 3.82 5.62
N ASP A 25 -2.56 4.26 4.40
CA ASP A 25 -3.25 5.36 3.72
C ASP A 25 -3.32 5.12 2.20
N LEU A 26 -3.88 3.98 1.81
CA LEU A 26 -4.06 3.69 0.39
C LEU A 26 -5.30 4.43 -0.14
N SER A 27 -5.07 5.30 -1.13
CA SER A 27 -6.08 6.09 -1.82
C SER A 27 -5.67 6.30 -3.29
N PRO A 28 -6.59 6.75 -4.18
CA PRO A 28 -6.25 7.04 -5.56
C PRO A 28 -5.14 8.10 -5.70
N ASN A 29 -5.07 9.03 -4.75
CA ASN A 29 -4.08 10.11 -4.77
C ASN A 29 -2.66 9.62 -4.41
N ASN A 30 -2.57 8.47 -3.73
CA ASN A 30 -1.29 7.90 -3.30
C ASN A 30 -0.75 6.87 -4.32
N ILE A 31 -1.38 6.79 -5.50
CA ILE A 31 -0.95 5.95 -6.63
C ILE A 31 -0.60 6.86 -7.80
N ILE A 32 0.69 7.00 -8.07
CA ILE A 32 1.15 7.70 -9.27
C ILE A 32 1.03 6.75 -10.46
N SER A 33 0.47 7.25 -11.57
CA SER A 33 0.44 6.53 -12.85
C SER A 33 1.52 7.06 -13.79
N TYR A 34 2.23 6.15 -14.46
CA TYR A 34 3.20 6.50 -15.50
C TYR A 34 2.58 6.35 -16.89
N LEU A 35 2.94 7.25 -17.80
CA LEU A 35 2.52 7.18 -19.20
C LEU A 35 3.18 5.99 -19.93
N HIS A 36 4.41 5.68 -19.56
CA HIS A 36 5.19 4.59 -20.13
C HIS A 36 5.59 3.59 -19.04
N ALA A 37 5.68 2.31 -19.42
CA ALA A 37 6.14 1.28 -18.51
C ALA A 37 7.59 1.57 -18.06
N MET A 38 7.84 1.44 -16.77
CA MET A 38 9.17 1.33 -16.22
C MET A 38 9.50 -0.13 -15.95
N GLN A 39 10.76 -0.51 -16.12
CA GLN A 39 11.22 -1.85 -15.81
C GLN A 39 11.90 -1.83 -14.44
N ILE A 40 11.45 -2.71 -13.54
CA ILE A 40 12.12 -2.88 -12.24
C ILE A 40 13.46 -3.58 -12.49
N SER A 41 14.55 -2.92 -12.10
CA SER A 41 15.91 -3.48 -12.13
C SER A 41 16.39 -3.94 -10.75
N LEU A 42 15.56 -3.78 -9.71
CA LEU A 42 15.90 -4.19 -8.35
C LEU A 42 16.02 -5.71 -8.25
N THR A 43 17.04 -6.17 -7.54
CA THR A 43 17.32 -7.57 -7.24
C THR A 43 17.23 -7.80 -5.73
N GLY A 44 17.05 -9.06 -5.30
CA GLY A 44 16.98 -9.41 -3.89
C GLY A 44 15.59 -9.27 -3.25
N PHE A 45 14.56 -8.91 -4.03
CA PHE A 45 13.18 -8.82 -3.58
C PHE A 45 12.34 -9.96 -4.20
N PRO A 46 11.68 -10.82 -3.39
CA PRO A 46 10.93 -11.96 -3.90
C PRO A 46 9.66 -11.57 -4.66
N VAL A 47 9.04 -10.43 -4.33
CA VAL A 47 7.78 -9.99 -4.97
C VAL A 47 8.02 -9.37 -6.35
N CYS A 48 9.03 -8.52 -6.46
CA CYS A 48 9.34 -7.78 -7.68
C CYS A 48 10.56 -8.39 -8.38
N GLN A 49 10.34 -9.18 -9.43
CA GLN A 49 11.44 -9.76 -10.19
C GLN A 49 12.05 -8.73 -11.16
N PRO A 50 13.38 -8.80 -11.41
CA PRO A 50 14.01 -8.02 -12.45
C PRO A 50 13.30 -8.22 -13.80
N GLY A 51 13.01 -7.12 -14.48
CA GLY A 51 12.32 -7.16 -15.77
C GLY A 51 10.81 -6.95 -15.69
N THR A 52 10.22 -6.96 -14.49
CA THR A 52 8.80 -6.65 -14.28
C THR A 52 8.48 -5.24 -14.79
N GLN A 53 7.46 -5.13 -15.63
CA GLN A 53 6.96 -3.83 -16.11
C GLN A 53 5.94 -3.26 -15.12
N VAL A 54 6.15 -2.02 -14.72
CA VAL A 54 5.26 -1.26 -13.84
C VAL A 54 4.83 0.04 -14.49
N TYR A 55 3.60 0.44 -14.22
CA TYR A 55 2.97 1.64 -14.80
C TYR A 55 2.64 2.66 -13.71
N GLY A 56 3.37 2.64 -12.60
CA GLY A 56 3.15 3.54 -11.50
C GLY A 56 4.05 3.29 -10.30
N SER A 57 3.72 3.94 -9.19
CA SER A 57 4.31 3.69 -7.87
C SER A 57 3.32 4.05 -6.78
N LEU A 58 3.43 3.35 -5.65
CA LEU A 58 2.89 3.85 -4.39
C LEU A 58 3.78 4.97 -3.85
N ILE A 59 3.17 5.94 -3.21
CA ILE A 59 3.82 7.07 -2.54
C ILE A 59 3.15 7.31 -1.19
N ASP A 60 3.66 8.28 -0.44
CA ASP A 60 3.07 8.75 0.82
C ASP A 60 3.05 7.69 1.92
N LEU A 61 4.21 7.53 2.56
CA LEU A 61 4.43 6.58 3.66
C LEU A 61 4.43 7.27 5.03
N ASP A 62 3.85 8.47 5.14
CA ASP A 62 3.85 9.25 6.38
C ASP A 62 3.06 8.57 7.51
N TYR A 63 2.07 7.74 7.14
CA TYR A 63 1.29 6.90 8.06
C TYR A 63 1.77 5.45 8.10
N ALA A 64 2.87 5.11 7.42
CA ALA A 64 3.32 3.74 7.29
C ALA A 64 3.79 3.16 8.64
N VAL A 65 3.62 1.85 8.79
CA VAL A 65 3.84 1.16 10.06
C VAL A 65 4.78 -0.02 9.87
N ASP A 66 5.91 0.00 10.58
CA ASP A 66 6.80 -1.15 10.69
C ASP A 66 6.20 -2.18 11.65
N THR A 67 5.79 -3.33 11.11
CA THR A 67 5.15 -4.42 11.86
C THR A 67 6.13 -5.23 12.72
N THR A 68 7.45 -5.01 12.58
CA THR A 68 8.47 -5.61 13.43
C THR A 68 8.76 -4.79 14.68
N SER A 69 8.41 -3.50 14.64
CA SER A 69 8.62 -2.61 15.78
C SER A 69 7.63 -2.95 16.90
N SER A 70 8.16 -3.27 18.09
CA SER A 70 7.37 -3.55 19.30
C SER A 70 6.89 -2.28 20.01
N GLY A 71 7.31 -1.11 19.52
CA GLY A 71 6.88 0.20 20.01
C GLY A 71 5.50 0.55 19.48
N SER A 72 4.74 1.29 20.28
CA SER A 72 3.46 1.89 19.87
C SER A 72 3.61 2.55 18.50
N CYS A 73 3.00 1.95 17.50
CA CYS A 73 2.84 2.56 16.19
C CYS A 73 2.30 3.98 16.39
N GLY A 74 3.00 4.99 15.85
CA GLY A 74 2.60 6.39 15.96
C GLY A 74 1.32 6.73 15.18
N ALA A 75 0.74 5.76 14.46
CA ALA A 75 -0.53 5.94 13.79
C ALA A 75 -1.65 5.95 14.83
N THR A 76 -2.36 7.07 14.92
CA THR A 76 -3.67 7.11 15.57
C THR A 76 -4.58 6.09 14.86
N ASP A 77 -5.42 5.36 15.59
CA ASP A 77 -6.24 4.22 15.09
C ASP A 77 -7.18 4.54 13.89
N ARG A 78 -7.17 5.76 13.36
CA ARG A 78 -8.03 6.25 12.27
C ARG A 78 -7.27 7.09 11.23
N THR A 79 -6.01 6.79 10.97
CA THR A 79 -5.29 7.41 9.86
C THR A 79 -5.80 6.90 8.53
N GLY A 80 -5.70 7.74 7.49
CA GLY A 80 -6.07 7.39 6.12
C GLY A 80 -7.09 8.34 5.50
N THR A 81 -7.24 8.23 4.19
CA THR A 81 -8.20 8.99 3.40
C THR A 81 -9.62 8.42 3.63
N TYR A 82 -10.51 9.18 4.29
CA TYR A 82 -11.81 8.73 4.83
C TYR A 82 -12.62 7.72 3.99
N PRO A 83 -12.87 7.91 2.68
CA PRO A 83 -13.63 6.95 1.86
C PRO A 83 -12.94 5.59 1.68
N PHE A 84 -11.64 5.52 1.91
CA PHE A 84 -10.80 4.35 1.68
C PHE A 84 -10.34 3.67 2.98
N ILE A 85 -10.74 4.19 4.16
CA ILE A 85 -10.42 3.54 5.44
C ILE A 85 -11.23 2.25 5.58
N ALA A 86 -10.54 1.14 5.87
CA ALA A 86 -11.18 -0.15 6.16
C ALA A 86 -12.19 -0.04 7.31
N ILE A 87 -13.32 -0.73 7.23
CA ILE A 87 -14.48 -0.56 8.12
C ILE A 87 -14.12 -0.79 9.59
N ASN A 88 -13.28 -1.79 9.89
CA ASN A 88 -12.91 -2.09 11.27
C ASN A 88 -11.91 -1.07 11.85
N ILE A 89 -11.10 -0.43 11.01
CA ILE A 89 -10.22 0.68 11.39
C ILE A 89 -11.06 1.92 11.65
N LEU A 90 -11.97 2.26 10.72
CA LEU A 90 -12.89 3.37 10.87
C LEU A 90 -13.72 3.29 12.17
N ARG A 91 -14.15 2.07 12.53
CA ARG A 91 -14.90 1.80 13.77
C ARG A 91 -14.04 1.72 15.03
N GLY A 92 -12.70 1.79 14.92
CA GLY A 92 -11.77 1.63 16.04
C GLY A 92 -11.87 0.26 16.72
N ARG A 93 -12.19 -0.79 15.95
CA ARG A 93 -12.38 -2.16 16.48
C ARG A 93 -11.13 -3.00 16.39
N GLU A 94 -10.23 -2.68 15.46
CA GLU A 94 -9.02 -3.42 15.21
C GLU A 94 -7.86 -2.47 14.93
N PRO A 95 -6.62 -2.85 15.27
CA PRO A 95 -5.44 -2.15 14.79
C PRO A 95 -5.23 -2.42 13.29
N HIS A 96 -4.48 -1.53 12.63
CA HIS A 96 -4.14 -1.69 11.22
C HIS A 96 -3.35 -2.97 10.98
N ARG A 97 -3.66 -3.65 9.88
CA ARG A 97 -3.09 -4.95 9.48
C ARG A 97 -3.07 -4.99 7.96
N TYR A 98 -2.26 -5.89 7.39
CA TYR A 98 -2.16 -6.09 5.95
C TYR A 98 -3.53 -6.18 5.23
N ARG A 99 -4.49 -6.91 5.81
CA ARG A 99 -5.84 -7.06 5.24
C ARG A 99 -6.60 -5.73 5.07
N HIS A 100 -6.30 -4.74 5.90
CA HIS A 100 -6.98 -3.45 5.89
C HIS A 100 -6.47 -2.58 4.73
N ASP A 101 -5.18 -2.64 4.41
CA ASP A 101 -4.65 -2.05 3.17
C ASP A 101 -5.27 -2.70 1.92
N ILE A 102 -5.48 -4.02 1.93
CA ILE A 102 -6.16 -4.71 0.82
C ILE A 102 -7.63 -4.28 0.69
N GLU A 103 -8.31 -4.05 1.81
CA GLU A 103 -9.67 -3.50 1.83
C GLU A 103 -9.69 -2.07 1.24
N SER A 104 -8.71 -1.23 1.57
CA SER A 104 -8.52 0.09 0.94
C SER A 104 -8.28 -0.03 -0.58
N LEU A 105 -7.45 -0.96 -1.05
CA LEU A 105 -7.24 -1.20 -2.48
C LEU A 105 -8.52 -1.64 -3.21
N LEU A 106 -9.37 -2.42 -2.54
CA LEU A 106 -10.69 -2.77 -3.08
C LEU A 106 -11.57 -1.53 -3.24
N TYR A 107 -11.54 -0.59 -2.28
CA TYR A 107 -12.27 0.67 -2.40
C TYR A 107 -11.72 1.56 -3.51
N VAL A 108 -10.40 1.61 -3.69
CA VAL A 108 -9.77 2.31 -4.84
C VAL A 108 -10.18 1.69 -6.17
N LEU A 109 -10.30 0.36 -6.25
CA LEU A 109 -10.76 -0.33 -7.47
C LEU A 109 -12.20 0.03 -7.84
N LEU A 110 -13.06 0.28 -6.86
CA LEU A 110 -14.49 0.56 -7.04
C LEU A 110 -14.82 2.04 -7.25
N TRP A 111 -13.85 2.93 -7.06
CA TRP A 111 -13.99 4.39 -7.17
C TRP A 111 -13.89 4.89 -8.62
#